data_AF-E6XHQ6-F1
#
_entry.id   AF-E6XHQ6-F1
#
_cell.length_a   1.000
_cell.length_b   1.000
_cell.length_c   1.000
_cell.angle_alpha   90.00
_cell.angle_beta   90.00
_cell.angle_gamma   90.00
#
_symmetry.space_group_name_H-M   'P 1'
#
loop_
_entity.id
_entity.type
_entity.pdbx_description
1 polymer ?
#
loop_
_entity_poly.entity_id
_entity_poly.type
_entity_poly.pdbx_seq_one_letter_code
_entity_poly.pdbx_strand_id
1 'polypeptide(L)'
;MAFVTHNNYRSGVNSMPIANERPKRIQNRHWRRCAKDGFNSRIKAELSGNVPATVPLYSHNATLQSYYSQGWYAVTHIHVLKAREQAKAQAMAVPNEQ
;
A
#
# COMPACT_ATOMS: atom_id res chain seq x y z
N MET A 1 -53.03 11.35 -19.35
CA MET A 1 -52.06 10.50 -18.63
C MET A 1 -50.72 11.22 -18.65
N ALA A 2 -50.46 12.11 -17.69
CA ALA A 2 -49.22 12.89 -17.63
C ALA A 2 -48.21 12.19 -16.70
N PHE A 3 -47.08 11.75 -17.26
CA PHE A 3 -45.98 11.15 -16.51
C PHE A 3 -45.26 12.24 -15.71
N VAL A 4 -45.40 12.21 -14.39
CA VAL A 4 -44.66 13.10 -13.49
C VAL A 4 -43.21 12.59 -13.41
N THR A 5 -42.31 13.29 -14.10
CA THR A 5 -40.87 13.08 -14.00
C THR A 5 -40.36 13.81 -12.75
N HIS A 6 -40.10 13.09 -11.66
CA HIS A 6 -39.40 13.68 -10.52
C HIS A 6 -37.89 13.72 -10.81
N ASN A 7 -37.46 14.86 -11.32
CA ASN A 7 -36.06 15.19 -11.53
C ASN A 7 -35.45 15.64 -10.18
N ASN A 8 -34.89 14.70 -9.42
CA ASN A 8 -34.24 14.99 -8.14
C ASN A 8 -32.84 15.60 -8.36
N TYR A 9 -32.79 16.80 -8.93
CA TYR A 9 -31.60 17.64 -8.86
C TYR A 9 -31.53 18.30 -7.47
N ARG A 10 -30.91 17.61 -6.50
CA ARG A 10 -30.40 18.27 -5.30
C ARG A 10 -29.09 18.97 -5.65
N SER A 11 -29.26 20.22 -6.10
CA SER A 11 -28.20 21.21 -6.26
C SER A 11 -27.58 21.55 -4.89
N GLY A 12 -26.27 21.31 -4.79
CA GLY A 12 -25.33 22.29 -4.25
C GLY A 12 -25.12 22.36 -2.72
N VAL A 13 -23.84 22.29 -2.37
CA VAL A 13 -23.15 23.07 -1.31
C VAL A 13 -22.89 22.39 0.04
N ASN A 14 -23.48 21.23 0.40
CA ASN A 14 -23.14 20.54 1.67
C ASN A 14 -23.07 19.01 1.55
N SER A 15 -22.33 18.50 0.57
CA SER A 15 -22.01 17.08 0.46
C SER A 15 -20.50 16.84 0.46
N MET A 16 -19.77 17.54 1.33
CA MET A 16 -18.53 16.98 1.84
C MET A 16 -18.94 15.92 2.87
N PRO A 17 -18.74 14.61 2.65
CA PRO A 17 -18.55 13.76 3.80
C PRO A 17 -17.27 14.25 4.49
N ILE A 18 -17.41 15.11 5.50
CA ILE A 18 -16.40 15.29 6.54
C ILE A 18 -16.41 13.99 7.34
N ALA A 19 -15.93 12.93 6.70
CA ALA A 19 -15.62 11.71 7.36
C ALA A 19 -14.11 11.67 7.38
N ASN A 20 -13.56 11.85 8.57
CA ASN A 20 -12.31 11.24 8.99
C ASN A 20 -12.41 9.71 8.78
N GLU A 21 -12.64 9.23 7.56
CA GLU A 21 -12.43 7.85 7.18
C GLU A 21 -10.92 7.67 7.22
N ARG A 22 -10.41 7.45 8.45
CA ARG A 22 -9.15 6.75 8.65
C ARG A 22 -9.16 5.63 7.62
N PRO A 23 -8.14 5.53 6.73
CA PRO A 23 -8.17 4.59 5.62
C PRO A 23 -8.57 3.25 6.20
N LYS A 24 -9.71 2.69 5.74
CA LYS A 24 -10.34 1.51 6.35
C LYS A 24 -9.26 0.47 6.55
N ARG A 25 -8.80 0.32 7.80
CA ARG A 25 -7.71 -0.59 8.13
C ARG A 25 -8.17 -1.95 7.63
N ILE A 26 -7.36 -2.56 6.76
CA ILE A 26 -7.68 -3.85 6.16
C ILE A 26 -7.99 -4.83 7.31
N GLN A 27 -9.25 -5.22 7.49
CA GLN A 27 -9.64 -5.99 8.67
C GLN A 27 -9.12 -7.42 8.57
N ASN A 28 -9.20 -8.00 7.38
CA ASN A 28 -8.73 -9.36 7.11
C ASN A 28 -7.20 -9.47 7.26
N ARG A 29 -6.76 -10.39 8.11
CA ARG A 29 -5.35 -10.69 8.36
C ARG A 29 -4.61 -11.09 7.08
N HIS A 30 -5.23 -11.88 6.20
CA HIS A 30 -4.61 -12.35 4.96
C HIS A 30 -4.28 -11.19 4.02
N TRP A 31 -5.22 -10.27 3.83
CA TRP A 31 -5.03 -9.11 2.96
C TRP A 31 -4.00 -8.12 3.54
N ARG A 32 -3.99 -7.94 4.87
CA ARG A 32 -2.92 -7.18 5.55
C ARG A 32 -1.55 -7.77 5.29
N ARG A 33 -1.44 -9.09 5.37
CA ARG A 33 -0.18 -9.79 5.12
C ARG A 33 0.28 -9.56 3.68
N CYS A 34 -0.61 -9.71 2.70
CA CYS A 34 -0.30 -9.48 1.29
C CYS A 34 0.22 -8.05 1.03
N ALA A 35 -0.45 -7.04 1.61
CA ALA A 35 0.01 -5.65 1.50
C ALA A 35 1.38 -5.44 2.15
N LYS A 36 1.62 -6.03 3.32
CA LYS A 36 2.93 -5.98 3.99
C LYS A 36 4.01 -6.68 3.16
N ASP A 37 3.70 -7.80 2.54
CA ASP A 37 4.63 -8.55 1.69
C ASP A 37 5.02 -7.73 0.44
N GLY A 38 4.08 -6.99 -0.16
CA GLY A 38 4.35 -6.05 -1.26
C GLY A 38 5.28 -4.92 -0.86
N PHE A 39 5.01 -4.30 0.30
CA PHE A 39 5.87 -3.27 0.87
C PHE A 39 7.30 -3.78 1.10
N ASN A 40 7.43 -4.94 1.75
CA ASN A 40 8.72 -5.56 2.04
C ASN A 40 9.47 -5.94 0.76
N SER A 41 8.77 -6.45 -0.25
CA SER A 41 9.38 -6.82 -1.53
C SER A 41 9.96 -5.61 -2.24
N ARG A 42 9.25 -4.48 -2.23
CA ARG A 42 9.75 -3.23 -2.80
C ARG A 42 10.97 -2.71 -2.03
N ILE A 43 10.92 -2.70 -0.70
CA ILE A 43 12.08 -2.32 0.13
C ILE A 43 13.30 -3.19 -0.18
N LYS A 44 13.11 -4.52 -0.30
CA LYS A 44 14.20 -5.43 -0.64
C LYS A 44 14.79 -5.12 -2.02
N ALA A 45 13.95 -4.83 -3.01
CA ALA A 45 14.37 -4.44 -4.34
C ALA A 45 15.18 -3.12 -4.34
N GLU A 46 14.73 -2.13 -3.56
CA GLU A 46 15.40 -0.83 -3.37
C GLU A 46 16.75 -0.95 -2.62
N LEU A 47 16.85 -1.91 -1.70
CA LEU A 47 18.11 -2.23 -1.00
C LEU A 47 19.10 -2.96 -1.91
N SER A 48 18.62 -3.85 -2.76
CA SER A 48 19.45 -4.55 -3.76
C SER A 48 19.83 -3.66 -4.95
N GLY A 49 19.23 -2.46 -5.08
CA GLY A 49 19.46 -1.55 -6.20
C GLY A 49 18.83 -2.00 -7.53
N ASN A 50 18.08 -3.11 -7.54
CA ASN A 50 17.38 -3.62 -8.71
C ASN A 50 15.87 -3.55 -8.46
N VAL A 51 15.30 -2.44 -8.88
CA VAL A 51 13.89 -2.12 -8.65
C VAL A 51 13.11 -2.40 -9.92
N PRO A 52 12.20 -3.39 -9.94
CA PRO A 52 11.43 -3.66 -11.13
C PRO A 52 10.49 -2.49 -11.43
N ALA A 53 10.41 -2.13 -12.71
CA ALA A 53 9.56 -1.05 -13.20
C ALA A 53 8.06 -1.36 -13.04
N THR A 54 7.72 -2.66 -13.02
CA THR A 54 6.35 -3.16 -12.84
C THR A 54 6.20 -3.87 -11.50
N VAL A 55 4.98 -3.86 -10.96
CA VAL A 55 4.66 -4.62 -9.74
C VAL A 55 4.76 -6.11 -10.06
N PRO A 56 5.58 -6.89 -9.33
CA PRO A 56 5.67 -8.32 -9.55
C PRO A 56 4.34 -9.01 -9.23
N LEU A 57 4.07 -10.10 -9.95
CA LEU A 57 2.90 -10.92 -9.70
C LEU A 57 3.05 -11.65 -8.36
N TYR A 58 2.17 -11.37 -7.41
CA TYR A 58 2.09 -12.04 -6.12
C TYR A 58 1.12 -13.23 -6.17
N SER A 59 -0.05 -13.05 -6.79
CA SER A 59 -1.07 -14.09 -6.93
C SER A 59 -1.96 -13.82 -8.13
N HIS A 60 -2.50 -14.88 -8.74
CA HIS A 60 -3.49 -14.76 -9.81
C HIS A 60 -4.87 -14.27 -9.32
N ASN A 61 -5.10 -14.24 -8.00
CA ASN A 61 -6.31 -13.66 -7.45
C ASN A 61 -6.23 -12.13 -7.49
N ALA A 62 -7.14 -11.50 -8.23
CA ALA A 62 -7.20 -10.04 -8.44
C ALA A 62 -7.23 -9.25 -7.12
N THR A 63 -7.95 -9.71 -6.10
CA THR A 63 -8.05 -9.03 -4.81
C THR A 63 -6.71 -9.04 -4.07
N LEU A 64 -6.02 -10.19 -4.05
CA LEU A 64 -4.72 -10.32 -3.41
C LEU A 64 -3.66 -9.51 -4.15
N GLN A 65 -3.69 -9.54 -5.48
CA GLN A 65 -2.79 -8.76 -6.32
C GLN A 65 -2.99 -7.25 -6.13
N SER A 66 -4.24 -6.80 -5.97
CA SER A 66 -4.55 -5.39 -5.69
C SER A 66 -3.95 -4.94 -4.35
N TYR A 67 -4.15 -5.70 -3.27
CA TYR A 67 -3.57 -5.37 -1.96
C TYR A 67 -2.05 -5.41 -1.96
N TYR A 68 -1.45 -6.37 -2.66
CA TYR A 68 0.00 -6.42 -2.84
C TYR A 68 0.52 -5.17 -3.56
N SER A 69 -0.15 -4.76 -4.64
CA SER A 69 0.19 -3.56 -5.41
C SER A 69 0.06 -2.28 -4.57
N GLN A 70 -0.98 -2.17 -3.75
CA GLN A 70 -1.13 -1.06 -2.81
C GLN A 70 0.04 -0.99 -1.83
N GLY A 71 0.47 -2.14 -1.29
CA GLY A 71 1.65 -2.23 -0.43
C GLY A 71 2.96 -1.84 -1.13
N TRP A 72 3.12 -2.26 -2.39
CA TRP A 72 4.26 -1.93 -3.22
C TRP A 72 4.39 -0.42 -3.47
N TYR A 73 3.29 0.25 -3.83
CA TYR A 73 3.26 1.69 -4.07
C TYR A 73 3.25 2.54 -2.80
N ALA A 74 2.94 1.96 -1.64
CA ALA A 74 3.02 2.66 -0.36
C ALA A 74 4.46 2.94 0.11
N VAL A 75 5.47 2.32 -0.53
CA VAL A 75 6.87 2.59 -0.22
C VAL A 75 7.27 3.98 -0.70
N THR A 76 7.62 4.84 0.24
CA THR A 76 8.17 6.17 0.00
C THR A 76 9.67 6.17 0.22
N HIS A 77 10.33 7.24 -0.25
CA HIS A 77 11.78 7.40 -0.09
C HIS A 77 12.24 7.32 1.38
N ILE A 78 11.45 7.85 2.32
CA ILE A 78 11.75 7.82 3.77
C ILE A 78 11.85 6.36 4.26
N HIS A 79 10.97 5.49 3.78
CA HIS A 79 11.00 4.08 4.15
C HIS A 79 12.26 3.37 3.64
N VAL A 80 12.72 3.73 2.43
CA VAL A 80 13.97 3.20 1.86
C VAL A 80 15.18 3.68 2.66
N LEU A 81 15.25 4.97 3.01
CA LEU A 81 16.35 5.51 3.83
C LEU A 81 16.42 4.79 5.18
N LYS A 82 15.29 4.68 5.88
CA LYS A 82 15.21 3.96 7.16
C LYS A 82 15.62 2.50 7.02
N ALA A 83 15.22 1.82 5.95
CA ALA A 83 15.60 0.43 5.70
C ALA A 83 17.12 0.29 5.45
N ARG A 84 17.74 1.25 4.75
CA ARG A 84 19.20 1.30 4.55
C ARG A 84 19.96 1.50 5.86
N GLU A 85 19.49 2.42 6.71
CA GLU A 85 20.06 2.64 8.04
C GLU A 85 19.97 1.38 8.91
N GLN A 86 18.81 0.69 8.89
CA GLN A 86 18.63 -0.56 9.61
C GLN A 86 19.52 -1.69 9.08
N ALA A 87 19.70 -1.78 7.76
CA ALA A 87 20.61 -2.77 7.17
C ALA A 87 22.06 -2.49 7.57
N LYS A 88 22.47 -1.21 7.60
CA LYS A 88 23.80 -0.80 8.07
C LYS A 88 24.00 -1.12 9.55
N ALA A 89 23.01 -0.82 10.39
CA ALA A 89 23.05 -1.15 11.82
C ALA A 89 23.14 -2.67 12.07
N GLN A 90 22.44 -3.48 11.27
CA GLN A 90 22.56 -4.95 11.33
C GLN A 90 23.95 -5.42 10.91
N ALA A 91 24.52 -4.89 9.84
CA ALA A 91 25.88 -5.23 9.42
C ALA A 91 26.93 -4.85 10.49
N MET A 92 26.71 -3.74 11.20
CA MET A 92 27.56 -3.29 12.31
C MET A 92 27.34 -4.06 13.62
N ALA A 93 26.24 -4.79 13.76
CA ALA A 93 25.96 -5.65 14.91
C ALA A 93 26.51 -7.08 14.74
N VAL A 94 26.96 -7.44 13.53
CA VAL A 94 27.71 -8.68 13.25
C VAL A 94 29.24 -8.44 13.14
N PRO A 95 29.94 -7.96 14.20
CA PRO A 95 31.37 -8.14 14.32
C PRO A 95 31.69 -8.92 15.60
N ASN A 96 31.86 -10.24 15.45
CA ASN A 96 32.64 -11.18 16.28
C ASN A 96 31.91 -12.51 16.44
N GLU A 97 32.08 -13.39 15.45
CA GLU A 97 32.19 -14.83 15.70
C GLU A 97 33.40 -15.31 14.87
N GLN A 98 34.60 -14.96 15.34
CA GLN A 98 35.86 -15.62 15.00
C GLN A 98 36.53 -16.06 16.31
#